data_AF-A0A6J5CQ50-F1
#
_entry.id   AF-A0A6J5CQ50-F1
#
_cell.length_a   1.000
_cell.length_b   1.000
_cell.length_c   1.000
_cell.angle_alpha   90.00
_cell.angle_beta   90.00
_cell.angle_gamma   90.00
#
_symmetry.space_group_name_H-M   'P 1'
#
loop_
_entity.id
_entity.type
_entity.pdbx_description
1 polymer ?
#
loop_
_entity_poly.entity_id
_entity_poly.type
_entity_poly.pdbx_seq_one_letter_code
_entity_poly.pdbx_strand_id
1 'polypeptide(L)'
;MGTKDTIRFQEKADDLPGWQLYSELFDTEDVVYLELEGVQVDVTMIDSAWGNRPGTVVLRLPAATARQLGLVPREWARDAWRSGE
;
A
#
# COMPACT_ATOMS: atom_id res chain seq x y z
N MET A 1 25.24 -0.10 -5.64
CA MET A 1 24.51 -0.38 -6.89
C MET A 1 23.15 -0.90 -6.46
N GLY A 2 22.08 -0.15 -6.70
CA GLY A 2 20.74 -0.55 -6.31
C GLY A 2 20.16 -1.53 -7.33
N THR A 3 19.46 -2.56 -6.87
CA THR A 3 18.80 -3.57 -7.71
C THR A 3 17.33 -3.23 -8.00
N LYS A 4 16.82 -2.16 -7.37
CA LYS A 4 15.47 -1.62 -7.53
C LYS A 4 15.33 -0.88 -8.86
N ASP A 5 14.33 -1.26 -9.64
CA ASP A 5 13.84 -0.50 -10.80
C ASP A 5 12.55 0.24 -10.40
N THR A 6 12.66 1.55 -10.17
CA THR A 6 11.55 2.36 -9.65
C THR A 6 10.50 2.61 -10.71
N ILE A 7 9.27 2.14 -10.45
CA ILE A 7 8.10 2.31 -11.32
C ILE A 7 7.37 3.63 -11.01
N ARG A 8 7.15 3.90 -9.72
CA ARG A 8 6.55 5.17 -9.23
C ARG A 8 7.13 5.54 -7.89
N PHE A 9 7.17 6.83 -7.60
CA PHE A 9 7.70 7.36 -6.36
C PHE A 9 6.96 8.62 -5.96
N GLN A 10 6.79 8.79 -4.65
CA GLN A 10 6.33 10.00 -4.01
C GLN A 10 7.29 10.30 -2.86
N GLU A 11 7.94 11.46 -2.92
CA GLU A 11 8.75 11.94 -1.83
C GLU A 11 7.89 12.23 -0.60
N LYS A 12 8.45 11.96 0.58
CA LYS A 12 7.86 12.35 1.86
C LYS A 12 7.83 13.88 1.96
N ALA A 13 6.66 14.44 2.22
CA ALA A 13 6.47 15.85 2.57
C ALA A 13 5.91 15.92 3.99
N ASP A 14 6.09 17.04 4.71
CA ASP A 14 5.78 17.19 6.15
C ASP A 14 4.60 16.33 6.67
N ASP A 15 3.40 16.52 6.10
CA ASP A 15 2.16 15.84 6.51
C ASP A 15 1.80 14.61 5.66
N LEU A 16 2.63 14.24 4.69
CA LEU A 16 2.35 13.19 3.71
C LEU A 16 3.46 12.13 3.67
N PRO A 17 3.14 10.85 3.86
CA PRO A 17 4.14 9.80 3.80
C PRO A 17 4.76 9.68 2.41
N GLY A 18 6.04 9.30 2.40
CA GLY A 18 6.74 8.92 1.18
C GLY A 18 6.42 7.47 0.80
N TRP A 19 6.50 7.15 -0.47
CA TRP A 19 6.39 5.76 -0.94
C TRP A 19 7.11 5.54 -2.27
N GLN A 20 7.55 4.31 -2.50
CA GLN A 20 8.05 3.88 -3.80
C GLN A 20 7.41 2.56 -4.21
N LEU A 21 7.00 2.48 -5.47
CA LEU A 21 6.63 1.26 -6.16
C LEU A 21 7.78 0.88 -7.10
N TYR A 22 8.32 -0.32 -6.94
CA TYR A 22 9.47 -0.78 -7.73
C TYR A 22 9.39 -2.28 -8.02
N SER A 23 10.13 -2.72 -9.02
CA SER A 23 10.47 -4.14 -9.22
C SER A 23 11.93 -4.37 -8.85
N GLU A 24 12.31 -5.62 -8.61
CA GLU A 24 13.70 -6.01 -8.41
C GLU A 24 14.22 -6.64 -9.70
N LEU A 25 15.34 -6.15 -10.24
CA LEU A 25 15.89 -6.58 -11.54
C LEU A 25 16.26 -8.07 -11.59
N PHE A 26 16.46 -8.70 -10.44
CA PHE A 26 16.85 -10.09 -10.30
C PHE A 26 15.73 -10.98 -9.77
N ASP A 27 14.54 -10.42 -9.51
CA ASP A 27 13.40 -11.25 -9.19
C ASP A 27 12.87 -11.91 -10.47
N THR A 28 12.73 -13.23 -10.42
CA THR A 28 12.25 -14.01 -11.55
C THR A 28 10.72 -14.07 -11.61
N GLU A 29 10.06 -13.62 -10.55
CA GLU A 29 8.60 -13.56 -10.44
C GLU A 29 8.08 -12.20 -10.93
N ASP A 30 6.88 -12.19 -11.53
CA ASP A 30 6.22 -10.96 -11.99
C ASP A 30 5.56 -10.24 -10.80
N VAL A 31 6.40 -9.64 -9.94
CA VAL A 31 5.98 -8.99 -8.70
C VAL A 31 6.47 -7.55 -8.62
N VAL A 32 5.71 -6.73 -7.89
CA VAL A 32 6.07 -5.35 -7.56
C VAL A 32 6.05 -5.17 -6.05
N TYR A 33 6.94 -4.30 -5.57
CA TYR A 33 7.09 -3.97 -4.17
C TYR A 33 6.60 -2.55 -3.93
N LEU A 34 5.70 -2.40 -2.96
CA LEU A 34 5.30 -1.11 -2.44
C LEU A 34 5.99 -0.88 -1.08
N GLU A 35 6.94 0.03 -1.06
CA GLU A 35 7.61 0.47 0.17
C GLU A 35 7.00 1.79 0.64
N LEU A 36 6.59 1.83 1.90
CA LEU A 36 5.95 2.98 2.55
C LEU A 36 6.88 3.55 3.61
N GLU A 37 7.15 4.85 3.55
CA GLU A 37 8.00 5.56 4.50
C GLU A 37 7.16 6.44 5.43
N GLY A 38 7.39 6.31 6.75
CA GLY A 38 6.67 7.13 7.74
C GLY A 38 5.19 6.76 7.91
N VAL A 39 4.79 5.56 7.48
CA VAL A 39 3.42 5.06 7.62
C VAL A 39 3.34 4.06 8.78
N GLN A 40 2.43 4.30 9.74
CA GLN A 40 2.05 3.27 10.71
C GLN A 40 1.00 2.35 10.08
N VAL A 41 1.30 1.06 10.01
CA VAL A 41 0.44 0.07 9.37
C VAL A 41 0.21 -1.14 10.28
N ASP A 42 -1.04 -1.58 10.38
CA ASP A 42 -1.37 -2.86 11.01
C ASP A 42 -1.59 -3.91 9.91
N VAL A 43 -0.89 -5.05 10.02
CA VAL A 43 -1.03 -6.19 9.11
C VAL A 43 -1.72 -7.31 9.86
N THR A 44 -2.85 -7.80 9.34
CA THR A 44 -3.58 -8.94 9.92
C THR A 44 -3.77 -10.02 8.86
N MET A 45 -3.34 -11.24 9.18
CA MET A 45 -3.62 -12.42 8.35
C MET A 45 -4.94 -13.04 8.82
N ILE A 46 -5.95 -13.09 7.94
CA ILE A 46 -7.31 -13.52 8.28
C ILE A 46 -7.53 -15.01 8.04
N ASP A 47 -6.94 -15.56 6.98
CA ASP A 47 -7.02 -16.99 6.67
C ASP A 47 -5.67 -17.45 6.11
N SER A 48 -5.01 -18.32 6.84
CA SER A 48 -3.87 -19.10 6.38
C SER A 48 -3.89 -20.43 7.12
N ALA A 49 -5.06 -21.05 7.15
CA ALA A 49 -5.36 -22.03 8.17
C ALA A 49 -4.92 -23.47 7.85
N TRP A 50 -4.35 -23.77 6.66
CA TRP A 50 -3.50 -24.94 6.35
C TRP A 50 -3.29 -25.09 4.83
N GLY A 51 -2.05 -25.42 4.43
CA GLY A 51 -1.68 -25.68 3.04
C GLY A 51 -1.15 -24.45 2.29
N ASN A 52 -0.45 -24.70 1.18
CA ASN A 52 0.27 -23.73 0.35
C ASN A 52 -0.66 -22.76 -0.43
N ARG A 53 -1.81 -22.37 0.15
CA ARG A 53 -2.78 -21.47 -0.46
C ARG A 53 -2.49 -20.01 -0.09
N PRO A 54 -2.67 -19.08 -1.03
CA PRO A 54 -2.61 -17.64 -0.73
C PRO A 54 -3.63 -17.31 0.36
N GLY A 55 -3.16 -16.68 1.44
CA GLY A 55 -3.99 -16.25 2.54
C GLY A 55 -4.65 -14.90 2.31
N THR A 56 -5.66 -14.56 3.13
CA THR A 56 -6.25 -13.22 3.13
C THR A 56 -5.46 -12.31 4.07
N VAL A 57 -5.03 -11.14 3.59
CA VAL A 57 -4.33 -10.12 4.39
C VAL A 57 -5.15 -8.84 4.42
N VAL A 58 -5.32 -8.27 5.61
CA VAL A 58 -5.89 -6.94 5.81
C VAL A 58 -4.80 -5.97 6.23
N LEU A 59 -4.72 -4.87 5.49
CA LEU A 59 -3.78 -3.79 5.70
C LEU A 59 -4.54 -2.55 6.19
N ARG A 60 -4.28 -2.12 7.43
CA ARG A 60 -4.86 -0.89 7.96
C ARG A 60 -3.93 0.28 7.69
N LEU A 61 -4.28 1.07 6.68
CA LEU A 61 -3.53 2.27 6.28
C LEU A 61 -4.21 3.56 6.76
N PRO A 62 -3.44 4.62 7.05
CA PRO A 62 -3.99 5.97 7.14
C PRO A 62 -4.72 6.35 5.84
N ALA A 63 -5.85 7.03 5.96
CA ALA A 63 -6.66 7.43 4.79
C ALA A 63 -5.89 8.33 3.81
N ALA A 64 -5.00 9.20 4.31
CA ALA A 64 -4.14 10.03 3.49
C ALA A 64 -3.23 9.19 2.57
N THR A 65 -2.60 8.13 3.12
CA THR A 65 -1.78 7.19 2.36
C THR A 65 -2.61 6.48 1.29
N ALA A 66 -3.81 5.98 1.64
CA ALA A 66 -4.69 5.31 0.69
C ALA A 66 -5.10 6.23 -0.48
N ARG A 67 -5.33 7.53 -0.22
CA ARG A 67 -5.61 8.53 -1.26
C ARG A 67 -4.39 8.77 -2.16
N GLN A 68 -3.19 8.90 -1.60
CA GLN A 68 -1.95 9.08 -2.39
C GLN A 68 -1.65 7.90 -3.29
N LEU A 69 -1.90 6.68 -2.79
CA LEU A 69 -1.78 5.44 -3.55
C LEU A 69 -2.91 5.24 -4.57
N GLY A 70 -3.94 6.10 -4.57
CA GLY A 70 -5.11 5.98 -5.44
C GLY A 70 -6.02 4.79 -5.10
N LEU A 71 -5.91 4.21 -3.91
CA LEU A 71 -6.74 3.10 -3.44
C LEU A 71 -8.18 3.55 -3.11
N VAL A 72 -8.34 4.85 -2.82
CA VAL A 72 -9.64 5.49 -2.62
C VAL A 72 -9.70 6.80 -3.41
N PRO A 73 -10.90 7.31 -3.74
CA PRO A 73 -11.05 8.61 -4.38
C PRO A 73 -10.38 9.73 -3.57
N ARG A 74 -9.89 10.77 -4.26
CA ARG A 74 -9.24 11.92 -3.59
C ARG A 74 -10.18 12.63 -2.60
N GLU A 75 -11.48 12.62 -2.89
CA GLU A 75 -12.54 13.22 -2.08
C GLU A 75 -13.07 12.29 -0.98
N TRP A 76 -12.51 11.08 -0.85
CA TRP A 76 -12.99 10.10 0.13
C TRP A 76 -12.92 10.69 1.54
N ALA A 77 -14.05 10.90 2.20
CA ALA A 77 -14.13 11.22 3.62
C ALA A 77 -15.04 10.19 4.30
N ARG A 78 -14.63 9.70 5.47
CA ARG A 78 -15.35 8.64 6.19
C ARG A 78 -16.83 9.00 6.44
N ASP A 79 -17.16 10.27 6.62
CA ASP A 79 -18.52 10.76 6.85
C ASP A 79 -19.30 11.03 5.56
N ALA A 80 -18.64 11.26 4.41
CA ALA A 80 -19.31 11.50 3.14
C ALA A 80 -20.04 10.25 2.60
N TRP A 81 -19.62 9.06 3.03
CA TRP A 81 -20.27 7.79 2.67
C TRP A 81 -21.52 7.48 3.50
N ARG A 82 -21.73 8.14 4.66
CA ARG A 82 -22.90 7.92 5.53
C ARG A 82 -24.13 8.77 5.18
N SER A 83 -23.99 9.77 4.32
CA SER A 83 -25.11 10.61 3.85
C SER A 83 -25.76 10.09 2.56
N GLY A 84 -25.40 8.88 2.12
CA GLY A 84 -25.94 8.24 0.92
C GLY A 84 -26.75 6.98 1.25
N GLU A 85 -27.67 7.07 2.21
CA GLU A 85 -28.76 6.10 2.43
C GLU A 85 -30.11 6.83 2.42
#